data_AF-A0A536YIZ6-F1
#
_entry.id   AF-A0A536YIZ6-F1
#
_cell.length_a   1.000
_cell.length_b   1.000
_cell.length_c   1.000
_cell.angle_alpha   90.00
_cell.angle_beta   90.00
_cell.angle_gamma   90.00
#
_symmetry.space_group_name_H-M   'P 1'
#
loop_
_entity.id
_entity.type
_entity.pdbx_description
1 polymer ?
#
loop_
_entity_poly.entity_id
_entity_poly.type
_entity_poly.pdbx_seq_one_letter_code
_entity_poly.pdbx_strand_id
1 'polypeptide(L)'
;MFASVRKGPERLQAVDRVAQWTRERFSLPKETAISVAEVACSLPGCAPLETVVMFWIAEQRYQFKLFKPVAGVVVEDLPYAWLKDALAAQEGAGWDCC
;
A
#
# COMPACT_ATOMS: atom_id res chain seq x y z
N MET A 1 -0.02 -24.90 0.80
CA MET A 1 -0.76 -24.60 2.05
C MET A 1 -0.89 -23.08 2.14
N PHE A 2 -2.07 -22.52 1.90
CA PHE A 2 -2.30 -21.10 2.08
C PHE A 2 -2.46 -20.83 3.58
N ALA A 3 -1.41 -20.30 4.22
CA ALA A 3 -1.52 -19.86 5.60
C ALA A 3 -2.54 -18.73 5.63
N SER A 4 -3.68 -18.95 6.29
CA SER A 4 -4.60 -17.89 6.66
C SER A 4 -3.82 -16.89 7.49
N VAL A 5 -3.38 -15.79 6.88
CA VAL A 5 -2.81 -14.63 7.57
C VAL A 5 -3.80 -14.29 8.67
N ARG A 6 -3.42 -14.53 9.93
CA ARG A 6 -4.32 -14.36 11.06
C ARG A 6 -4.82 -12.92 11.03
N LYS A 7 -6.13 -12.75 10.82
CA LYS A 7 -6.84 -11.47 10.95
C LYS A 7 -6.86 -11.08 12.43
N GLY A 8 -5.71 -10.67 12.96
CA GLY A 8 -5.61 -10.13 14.32
C GLY A 8 -6.07 -8.67 14.36
N PRO A 9 -6.61 -8.18 15.50
CA PRO A 9 -6.99 -6.79 15.67
C PRO A 9 -5.81 -5.82 15.44
N GLU A 10 -4.59 -6.24 15.76
CA GLU A 10 -3.36 -5.46 15.53
C GLU A 10 -3.10 -5.20 14.04
N ARG A 11 -3.41 -6.17 13.16
CA ARG A 11 -3.25 -6.01 11.71
C ARG A 11 -4.26 -5.02 11.16
N LEU A 12 -5.49 -5.04 11.66
CA LEU A 12 -6.52 -4.06 11.26
C LEU A 12 -6.11 -2.64 11.68
N GLN A 13 -5.61 -2.47 12.91
CA GLN A 13 -5.10 -1.19 13.38
C GLN A 13 -3.91 -0.69 12.54
N ALA A 14 -3.00 -1.59 12.16
CA ALA A 14 -1.88 -1.24 11.28
C ALA A 14 -2.36 -0.80 9.88
N VAL A 15 -3.34 -1.51 9.32
CA VAL A 15 -3.99 -1.15 8.04
C VAL A 15 -4.63 0.23 8.11
N ASP A 16 -5.42 0.49 9.15
CA ASP A 16 -6.11 1.77 9.35
C ASP A 16 -5.10 2.93 9.51
N ARG A 17 -4.03 2.69 10.27
CA ARG A 17 -2.93 3.65 10.46
C ARG A 17 -2.26 4.02 9.13
N VAL A 18 -1.90 3.03 8.32
CA VAL A 18 -1.28 3.29 7.00
C VAL A 18 -2.24 4.00 6.05
N ALA A 19 -3.54 3.66 6.08
CA ALA A 19 -4.54 4.35 5.29
C ALA A 19 -4.72 5.82 5.71
N GLN A 20 -4.70 6.11 7.02
CA GLN A 20 -4.76 7.48 7.54
C GLN A 20 -3.55 8.31 7.11
N TRP A 21 -2.34 7.77 7.26
CA TRP A 21 -1.13 8.48 6.81
C TRP A 21 -1.11 8.71 5.31
N THR A 22 -1.62 7.76 4.51
CA THR A 22 -1.75 7.93 3.06
C THR A 22 -2.70 9.08 2.74
N ARG A 23 -3.84 9.16 3.44
CA ARG A 23 -4.80 10.25 3.28
C ARG A 23 -4.16 11.60 3.60
N GLU A 24 -3.47 11.71 4.74
CA GLU A 24 -2.82 12.95 5.16
C GLU A 24 -1.69 13.35 4.22
N ARG A 25 -0.80 12.41 3.87
CA ARG A 25 0.39 12.64 3.02
C ARG A 25 0.03 13.19 1.65
N PHE A 26 -1.04 12.70 1.04
CA PHE A 26 -1.48 13.12 -0.29
C PHE A 26 -2.66 14.09 -0.26
N SER A 27 -3.07 14.58 0.93
CA SER A 27 -4.21 15.48 1.12
C SER A 27 -5.49 14.97 0.43
N LEU A 28 -5.76 13.66 0.59
CA LEU A 28 -6.89 13.01 -0.07
C LEU A 28 -8.22 13.37 0.64
N PRO A 29 -9.32 13.57 -0.11
CA PRO A 29 -10.64 13.71 0.47
C PRO A 29 -11.05 12.51 1.37
N LYS A 30 -12.03 12.73 2.25
CA LYS A 30 -12.44 11.72 3.23
C LYS A 30 -13.06 10.49 2.55
N GLU A 31 -13.80 10.75 1.48
CA GLU A 31 -14.50 9.81 0.61
C GLU A 31 -13.58 9.05 -0.35
N THR A 32 -12.31 9.45 -0.47
CA THR A 32 -11.34 8.72 -1.29
C THR A 32 -11.19 7.29 -0.78
N ALA A 33 -11.45 6.34 -1.68
CA ALA A 33 -11.20 4.93 -1.43
C ALA A 33 -9.68 4.70 -1.32
N ILE A 34 -9.26 4.10 -0.20
CA ILE A 34 -7.88 3.68 0.05
C ILE A 34 -7.93 2.20 0.42
N SER A 35 -7.12 1.39 -0.26
CA SER A 35 -6.93 -0.02 0.01
C SER A 35 -5.50 -0.26 0.48
N VAL A 36 -5.34 -0.94 1.61
CA VAL A 36 -4.05 -1.38 2.12
C VAL A 36 -4.08 -2.90 2.24
N ALA A 37 -3.19 -3.56 1.52
CA ALA A 37 -3.09 -5.01 1.50
C ALA A 37 -1.66 -5.44 1.84
N GLU A 38 -1.54 -6.52 2.60
CA GLU A 38 -0.27 -7.19 2.82
C GLU A 38 -0.28 -8.46 1.98
N VAL A 39 0.73 -8.62 1.12
CA VAL A 39 0.85 -9.72 0.17
C VAL A 39 2.20 -10.40 0.35
N ALA A 40 2.27 -11.69 0.03
CA ALA A 40 3.54 -12.42 0.06
C ALA A 40 4.32 -12.16 -1.23
N CYS A 41 5.59 -11.78 -1.12
CA CYS A 41 6.44 -11.65 -2.29
C CYS A 41 6.92 -13.04 -2.73
N SER A 42 6.67 -13.41 -3.99
CA SER A 42 7.04 -14.72 -4.54
C SER A 42 8.43 -14.74 -5.20
N LEU A 43 9.15 -13.61 -5.18
CA LEU A 43 10.46 -13.49 -5.82
C LEU A 43 11.60 -13.99 -4.91
N PRO A 44 12.60 -14.73 -5.46
CA PRO A 44 13.78 -15.13 -4.70
C PRO A 44 14.52 -13.93 -4.11
N GLY A 45 14.78 -13.96 -2.80
CA GLY A 45 15.52 -12.91 -2.09
C GLY A 45 14.69 -11.71 -1.63
N CYS A 46 13.38 -11.67 -1.91
CA CYS A 46 12.49 -10.62 -1.40
C CYS A 46 12.04 -10.89 0.04
N ALA A 47 11.65 -9.82 0.73
CA ALA A 47 11.01 -9.92 2.03
C ALA A 47 9.75 -10.80 1.93
N PRO A 48 9.45 -11.64 2.93
CA PRO A 48 8.35 -12.60 2.85
C PRO A 48 6.97 -11.92 2.73
N LEU A 49 6.86 -10.68 3.20
CA LEU A 49 5.65 -9.87 3.16
C LEU A 49 5.97 -8.46 2.67
N GLU A 50 5.11 -7.94 1.81
CA GLU A 50 5.11 -6.57 1.33
C GLU A 50 3.74 -5.93 1.54
N THR A 51 3.73 -4.62 1.79
CA THR A 51 2.54 -3.80 1.97
C THR A 51 2.28 -2.99 0.72
N VAL A 52 1.05 -3.01 0.27
CA VAL A 52 0.60 -2.41 -0.98
C VAL A 52 -0.48 -1.43 -0.62
N VAL A 53 -0.32 -0.20 -1.08
CA VAL A 53 -1.32 0.84 -0.90
C VAL A 53 -1.83 1.25 -2.27
N MET A 54 -3.16 1.30 -2.39
CA MET A 54 -3.84 1.83 -3.56
C MET A 54 -4.86 2.88 -3.15
N PHE A 55 -5.00 3.92 -3.95
CA PHE A 55 -6.07 4.89 -3.80
C PHE A 55 -6.52 5.42 -5.15
N TRP A 56 -7.73 5.99 -5.20
CA TRP A 56 -8.35 6.46 -6.43
C TRP A 56 -8.69 7.94 -6.33
N ILE A 57 -8.34 8.69 -7.37
CA ILE A 57 -8.77 10.08 -7.53
C ILE A 57 -9.52 10.13 -8.85
N ALA A 58 -10.84 10.36 -8.78
CA ALA A 58 -11.75 10.12 -9.89
C ALA A 58 -11.57 8.69 -10.45
N GLU A 59 -11.24 8.56 -11.74
CA GLU A 59 -11.03 7.27 -12.39
C GLU A 59 -9.56 6.80 -12.36
N GLN A 60 -8.63 7.69 -11.96
CA GLN A 60 -7.21 7.36 -11.91
C GLN A 60 -6.86 6.61 -10.63
N ARG A 61 -6.25 5.44 -10.80
CA ARG A 61 -5.67 4.65 -9.70
C ARG A 61 -4.22 5.04 -9.46
N TYR A 62 -3.87 5.22 -8.20
CA TYR A 62 -2.50 5.42 -7.73
C TYR A 62 -2.12 4.23 -6.85
N GLN A 63 -0.88 3.77 -6.97
CA GLN A 63 -0.41 2.62 -6.19
C GLN A 63 1.08 2.72 -5.86
N PHE A 64 1.47 2.18 -4.71
CA PHE A 64 2.87 1.98 -4.35
C PHE A 64 3.04 0.74 -3.46
N LYS A 65 4.26 0.19 -3.44
CA LYS A 65 4.63 -0.96 -2.63
C LYS A 65 5.71 -0.58 -1.61
N LEU A 66 5.62 -1.21 -0.44
CA LEU A 66 6.60 -1.14 0.62
C LEU A 66 7.03 -2.58 0.93
N PHE A 67 8.32 -2.88 0.84
CA PHE A 67 8.87 -4.23 1.05
C PHE A 67 8.99 -4.58 2.54
N LYS A 68 7.90 -4.40 3.29
CA LYS A 68 7.75 -4.63 4.72
C LYS A 68 6.34 -5.14 5.03
N PRO A 69 6.15 -5.93 6.11
CA PRO A 69 4.82 -6.22 6.64
C PRO A 69 4.12 -4.94 7.12
N VAL A 70 2.79 -4.91 7.09
CA VAL A 70 2.01 -3.67 7.35
C VAL A 70 2.24 -3.16 8.78
N ALA A 71 2.47 -4.08 9.71
CA ALA A 71 2.79 -3.75 11.09
C ALA A 71 4.11 -2.95 11.23
N GLY A 72 5.08 -3.20 10.35
CA GLY A 72 6.40 -2.57 10.36
C GLY A 72 6.53 -1.30 9.53
N VAL A 73 5.46 -0.87 8.84
CA VAL A 73 5.44 0.37 8.06
C VAL A 73 5.40 1.57 9.01
N VAL A 74 6.26 2.56 8.78
CA VAL A 74 6.26 3.86 9.46
C VAL A 74 5.89 4.99 8.49
N VAL A 75 5.58 6.19 8.99
CA VAL A 75 5.12 7.30 8.15
C VAL A 75 6.19 7.77 7.16
N GLU A 76 7.46 7.63 7.53
CA GLU A 76 8.62 7.96 6.72
C GLU A 76 8.81 7.01 5.52
N ASP A 77 8.25 5.80 5.60
CA ASP A 77 8.28 4.85 4.48
C ASP A 77 7.33 5.28 3.34
N LEU A 78 6.31 6.10 3.63
CA LEU A 78 5.37 6.54 2.61
C LEU A 78 6.04 7.53 1.65
N PRO A 79 5.80 7.41 0.33
CA PRO A 79 6.31 8.35 -0.64
C PRO A 79 5.95 9.79 -0.30
N TYR A 80 6.82 10.72 -0.65
CA TYR A 80 6.54 12.14 -0.49
C TYR A 80 5.41 12.58 -1.43
N ALA A 81 4.64 13.58 -1.00
CA ALA A 81 3.49 14.08 -1.74
C ALA A 81 3.81 14.49 -3.19
N TRP A 82 5.01 15.05 -3.42
CA TRP A 82 5.46 15.49 -4.75
C TRP A 82 5.71 14.34 -5.73
N LEU A 83 5.82 13.09 -5.26
CA LEU A 83 5.94 11.90 -6.10
C LEU A 83 4.58 11.35 -6.55
N LYS A 84 3.45 11.92 -6.10
CA LYS A 84 2.10 11.37 -6.35
C LYS A 84 1.87 10.99 -7.81
N ASP A 85 2.23 11.86 -8.73
CA ASP A 85 1.92 11.65 -10.15
C ASP A 85 2.75 10.50 -10.77
N ALA A 86 3.94 10.21 -10.21
CA ALA A 86 4.72 9.02 -10.59
C ALA A 86 4.11 7.70 -10.07
N LEU A 87 3.19 7.77 -9.11
CA LEU A 87 2.48 6.60 -8.56
C LEU A 87 1.22 6.24 -9.35
N ALA A 88 0.87 7.03 -10.37
CA ALA A 88 -0.28 6.74 -11.23
C ALA A 88 -0.07 5.40 -11.93
N ALA A 89 -0.98 4.45 -11.69
CA ALA A 89 -0.95 3.16 -12.35
C ALA A 89 -1.21 3.36 -13.85
N GLN A 90 -0.31 2.84 -14.69
CA GLN A 90 -0.52 2.78 -16.13
C GLN A 90 -1.47 1.63 -16.48
N GLU A 91 -2.33 1.83 -17.47
CA GLU A 91 -3.19 0.76 -18.00
C GLU A 91 -2.32 -0.40 -18.52
N GLY A 92 -2.60 -1.62 -18.06
CA GLY A 92 -1.86 -2.82 -18.47
C GLY A 92 -0.47 -2.99 -17.83
N ALA A 93 0.03 -2.01 -17.07
CA ALA A 93 1.22 -2.20 -16.25
C ALA A 93 0.87 -3.04 -15.01
N GLY A 94 1.13 -4.34 -15.13
CA GLY A 94 1.21 -5.24 -13.99
C GLY A 94 2.27 -4.77 -13.00
N TRP A 95 2.29 -5.40 -11.83
CA TRP A 95 3.21 -5.09 -10.74
C TRP A 95 4.65 -5.58 -11.02
N ASP A 96 4.95 -5.80 -12.30
CA ASP A 96 5.97 -6.71 -12.80
C ASP A 96 7.34 -6.03 -12.93
N CYS A 97 7.42 -4.72 -12.71
CA CYS A 97 8.68 -3.99 -12.60
C CYS A 97 8.63 -3.09 -11.37
N CYS A 98 9.34 -3.54 -10.33
CA CYS A 98 9.73 -2.84 -9.10
C CYS A 98 8.73 -1.81 -8.57
#